data_AF-A0A812PQ06-F1
#
_entry.id   AF-A0A812PQ06-F1
#
_cell.length_a   1.000
_cell.length_b   1.000
_cell.length_c   1.000
_cell.angle_alpha   90.00
_cell.angle_beta   90.00
_cell.angle_gamma   90.00
#
_symmetry.space_group_name_H-M   'P 1'
#
loop_
_entity.id
_entity.type
_entity.pdbx_description
1 polymer ?
#
loop_
_entity_poly.entity_id
_entity_poly.type
_entity_poly.pdbx_seq_one_letter_code
_entity_poly.pdbx_strand_id
1 'polypeptide(L)'
;MEPTHVVRDQGWVREDPFTTVMIRRLPVDMTPAKLVGMISMMVPGKFDFIYMPYDRRRSVNIALCFINLVNFRSAKELCDDINQLNTSRSWTLVACASNVQSLSFNMAYYVARFGRSTIHDPHAPWVFKDGKRVTSSALSKAYEDIPQWVYEEAQNFVRAEKAGKSSKGFRRRTRDLNWKPMDSSNGAQSAGLDHGDSGCGSICDSSRFSSSSVSDDIIVRCHPDLLLQAGLVEQLLEQHGELLISC
;
A
#
# COMPACT_ATOMS: atom_id res chain seq x y z
N MET A 1 -7.53 25.29 -35.48
CA MET A 1 -7.12 24.02 -34.85
C MET A 1 -7.28 24.22 -33.35
N GLU A 2 -8.39 23.71 -32.78
CA GLU A 2 -8.53 23.72 -31.33
C GLU A 2 -7.56 22.70 -30.71
N PRO A 3 -6.93 23.02 -29.57
CA PRO A 3 -6.09 22.07 -28.88
C PRO A 3 -6.98 20.96 -28.31
N THR A 4 -6.78 19.73 -28.81
CA THR A 4 -7.31 18.52 -28.22
C THR A 4 -6.96 18.49 -26.72
N HIS A 5 -7.97 18.71 -25.88
CA HIS A 5 -7.90 18.51 -24.44
C HIS A 5 -7.45 17.06 -24.17
N VAL A 6 -6.15 16.88 -23.91
CA VAL A 6 -5.67 15.68 -23.24
C VAL A 6 -6.28 15.73 -21.85
N VAL A 7 -7.36 14.98 -21.63
CA VAL A 7 -7.91 14.74 -20.29
C VAL A 7 -6.81 14.05 -19.50
N ARG A 8 -6.02 14.84 -18.77
CA ARG A 8 -5.08 14.34 -17.78
C ARG A 8 -5.98 13.64 -16.75
N ASP A 9 -5.93 12.30 -16.72
CA ASP A 9 -6.48 11.47 -15.65
C ASP A 9 -5.65 11.78 -14.40
N GLN A 10 -5.83 13.00 -13.88
CA GLN A 10 -5.27 13.43 -12.61
C GLN A 10 -5.97 12.55 -11.59
N GLY A 11 -5.21 11.62 -11.02
CA GLY A 11 -5.69 10.73 -9.97
C GLY A 11 -6.35 11.59 -8.91
N TRP A 12 -7.65 11.39 -8.71
CA TRP A 12 -8.35 11.97 -7.58
C TRP A 12 -7.64 11.48 -6.31
N VAL A 13 -6.91 12.39 -5.66
CA VAL A 13 -6.45 12.19 -4.30
C VAL A 13 -7.71 12.25 -3.44
N ARG A 14 -8.01 11.18 -2.70
CA ARG A 14 -9.11 11.20 -1.75
C ARG A 14 -8.82 12.24 -0.66
N GLU A 15 -9.85 12.97 -0.25
CA GLU A 15 -9.77 13.86 0.92
C GLU A 15 -9.69 13.05 2.23
N ASP A 16 -10.31 11.86 2.26
CA ASP A 16 -10.24 10.94 3.40
C ASP A 16 -8.82 10.38 3.57
N PRO A 17 -8.35 10.18 4.83
CA PRO A 17 -7.07 9.54 5.09
C PRO A 17 -7.04 8.12 4.52
N PHE A 18 -5.97 7.80 3.79
CA PHE A 18 -5.75 6.48 3.19
C PHE A 18 -4.30 6.04 3.43
N THR A 19 -4.08 4.73 3.51
CA THR A 19 -2.77 4.11 3.74
C THR A 19 -2.28 3.33 2.52
N THR A 20 -3.18 2.86 1.66
CA THR A 20 -2.84 2.09 0.47
C THR A 20 -2.95 2.93 -0.80
N VAL A 21 -1.84 3.02 -1.53
CA VAL A 21 -1.71 3.67 -2.83
C VAL A 21 -1.74 2.62 -3.95
N MET A 22 -2.55 2.88 -4.96
CA MET A 22 -2.55 2.18 -6.24
C MET A 22 -1.73 3.00 -7.23
N ILE A 23 -0.64 2.43 -7.76
CA ILE A 23 0.18 3.07 -8.81
C ILE A 23 -0.12 2.41 -10.15
N ARG A 24 -0.56 3.19 -11.12
CA ARG A 24 -0.87 2.75 -12.49
C ARG A 24 0.18 3.26 -13.47
N ARG A 25 0.18 2.65 -14.67
CA ARG A 25 1.11 2.96 -15.77
C ARG A 25 2.57 2.69 -15.39
N LEU A 26 2.80 1.68 -14.54
CA LEU A 26 4.14 1.18 -14.29
C LEU A 26 4.76 0.65 -15.59
N PRO A 27 6.07 0.85 -15.80
CA PRO A 27 6.79 0.19 -16.88
C PRO A 27 6.58 -1.33 -16.83
N VAL A 28 6.35 -1.96 -17.99
CA VAL A 28 6.00 -3.39 -18.10
C VAL A 28 7.16 -4.31 -17.68
N ASP A 29 8.39 -3.81 -17.78
CA ASP A 29 9.65 -4.43 -17.35
C ASP A 29 10.02 -4.12 -15.89
N MET A 30 9.20 -3.32 -15.18
CA MET A 30 9.40 -3.06 -13.76
C MET A 30 9.27 -4.38 -12.97
N THR A 31 10.28 -4.68 -12.16
CA THR A 31 10.29 -5.83 -11.26
C THR A 31 9.91 -5.39 -9.83
N PRO A 32 9.44 -6.31 -8.96
CA PRO A 32 9.19 -5.99 -7.56
C PRO A 32 10.42 -5.42 -6.84
N ALA A 33 11.62 -5.94 -7.12
CA ALA A 33 12.87 -5.45 -6.53
C ALA A 33 13.19 -4.01 -6.95
N LYS A 34 13.07 -3.68 -8.26
CA LYS A 34 13.26 -2.31 -8.76
C LYS A 34 12.23 -1.35 -8.17
N LEU A 35 10.96 -1.79 -8.07
CA LEU A 35 9.91 -1.00 -7.43
C LEU A 35 10.24 -0.71 -5.96
N VAL A 36 10.64 -1.74 -5.18
CA VAL A 36 11.03 -1.57 -3.77
C VAL A 36 12.18 -0.60 -3.61
N GLY A 37 13.22 -0.70 -4.45
CA GLY A 37 14.34 0.24 -4.44
C GLY A 37 13.88 1.68 -4.70
N MET A 38 13.04 1.90 -5.72
CA MET A 38 12.48 3.21 -6.04
C MET A 38 11.67 3.80 -4.88
N ILE A 39 10.77 3.01 -4.30
CA ILE A 39 9.89 3.44 -3.20
C ILE A 39 10.68 3.68 -1.92
N SER A 40 11.72 2.89 -1.66
CA SER A 40 12.59 3.08 -0.49
C SER A 40 13.38 4.37 -0.54
N MET A 41 13.66 4.92 -1.73
CA MET A 41 14.27 6.25 -1.87
C MET A 41 13.29 7.40 -1.57
N MET A 42 12.00 7.20 -1.81
CA MET A 42 10.94 8.20 -1.53
C MET A 42 10.50 8.17 -0.07
N VAL A 43 10.15 6.97 0.41
CA VAL A 43 9.53 6.76 1.73
C VAL A 43 10.22 5.60 2.47
N PRO A 44 11.48 5.77 2.90
CA PRO A 44 12.30 4.70 3.46
C PRO A 44 11.66 4.09 4.71
N GLY A 45 11.45 2.76 4.70
CA GLY A 45 10.90 2.02 5.83
C GLY A 45 9.45 2.35 6.21
N LYS A 46 8.75 3.14 5.39
CA LYS A 46 7.38 3.62 5.68
C LYS A 46 6.28 2.82 4.96
N PHE A 47 6.60 1.62 4.47
CA PHE A 47 5.66 0.71 3.82
C PHE A 47 5.75 -0.70 4.42
N ASP A 48 4.64 -1.41 4.44
CA ASP A 48 4.49 -2.73 5.05
C ASP A 48 3.89 -3.78 4.09
N PHE A 49 3.43 -3.37 2.90
CA PHE A 49 2.89 -4.26 1.88
C PHE A 49 3.16 -3.73 0.48
N ILE A 50 3.66 -4.58 -0.42
CA ILE A 50 3.75 -4.31 -1.85
C ILE A 50 3.20 -5.49 -2.62
N TYR A 51 2.26 -5.25 -3.52
CA TYR A 51 1.74 -6.25 -4.44
C TYR A 51 1.75 -5.73 -5.87
N MET A 52 2.45 -6.45 -6.75
CA MET A 52 2.52 -6.17 -8.18
C MET A 52 1.90 -7.35 -8.93
N PRO A 53 0.63 -7.25 -9.39
CA PRO A 53 0.01 -8.33 -10.13
C PRO A 53 0.78 -8.67 -11.40
N TYR A 54 0.90 -9.96 -11.67
CA TYR A 54 1.72 -10.51 -12.75
C TYR A 54 0.86 -11.35 -13.71
N ASP A 55 0.95 -11.06 -15.01
CA ASP A 55 0.35 -11.87 -16.05
C ASP A 55 1.29 -13.02 -16.41
N ARG A 56 1.00 -14.21 -15.87
CA ARG A 56 1.79 -15.44 -16.12
C ARG A 56 1.82 -15.85 -17.59
N ARG A 57 0.85 -15.45 -18.42
CA ARG A 57 0.81 -15.83 -19.84
C ARG A 57 1.76 -14.98 -20.67
N ARG A 58 1.89 -13.70 -20.30
CA ARG A 58 2.76 -12.72 -20.98
C ARG A 58 4.11 -12.54 -20.30
N SER A 59 4.28 -13.13 -19.12
CA SER A 59 5.46 -13.03 -18.28
C SER A 59 5.84 -11.58 -17.91
N VAL A 60 4.84 -10.72 -17.69
CA VAL A 60 5.03 -9.28 -17.39
C VAL A 60 4.08 -8.80 -16.30
N ASN A 61 4.41 -7.67 -15.66
CA ASN A 61 3.45 -6.98 -14.81
C ASN A 61 2.33 -6.34 -15.66
N ILE A 62 1.18 -6.07 -15.05
CA ILE A 62 0.02 -5.49 -15.75
C ILE A 62 -0.05 -3.95 -15.63
N ALA A 63 1.10 -3.29 -15.54
CA ALA A 63 1.28 -1.85 -15.37
C ALA A 63 0.58 -1.29 -14.12
N LEU A 64 0.59 -2.07 -13.04
CA LEU A 64 -0.14 -1.79 -11.80
C LEU A 64 0.60 -2.33 -10.57
N CYS A 65 0.60 -1.58 -9.47
CA CYS A 65 0.92 -2.11 -8.16
C CYS A 65 0.06 -1.48 -7.06
N PHE A 66 0.07 -2.13 -5.90
CA PHE A 66 -0.55 -1.67 -4.66
C PHE A 66 0.53 -1.61 -3.58
N ILE A 67 0.58 -0.50 -2.85
CA ILE A 67 1.55 -0.27 -1.78
C ILE A 67 0.79 0.20 -0.56
N ASN A 68 0.89 -0.52 0.55
CA ASN A 68 0.39 -0.03 1.84
C ASN A 68 1.52 0.65 2.61
N LEU A 69 1.23 1.86 3.07
CA LEU A 69 2.09 2.68 3.90
C LEU A 69 1.64 2.54 5.36
N VAL A 70 2.59 2.69 6.28
CA VAL A 70 2.34 2.51 7.73
C VAL A 70 1.40 3.57 8.31
N ASN A 71 1.24 4.71 7.65
CA ASN A 71 0.29 5.77 8.01
C ASN A 71 -0.10 6.64 6.81
N PHE A 72 -1.15 7.45 6.98
CA PHE A 72 -1.69 8.29 5.91
C PHE A 72 -0.74 9.41 5.47
N ARG A 73 0.11 9.93 6.36
CA ARG A 73 1.09 10.97 6.01
C ARG A 73 2.10 10.41 5.02
N SER A 74 2.62 9.21 5.25
CA SER A 74 3.54 8.52 4.34
C SER A 74 2.88 8.16 3.00
N ALA A 75 1.59 7.82 3.00
CA ALA A 75 0.84 7.61 1.75
C ALA A 75 0.71 8.90 0.92
N LYS A 76 0.50 10.04 1.59
CA LYS A 76 0.47 11.35 0.94
C LYS A 76 1.86 11.73 0.40
N GLU A 77 2.90 11.58 1.21
CA GLU A 77 4.31 11.80 0.81
C GLU A 77 4.64 11.03 -0.48
N LEU A 78 4.31 9.73 -0.54
CA LEU A 78 4.53 8.92 -1.73
C LEU A 78 3.78 9.45 -2.97
N CYS A 79 2.52 9.87 -2.82
CA CYS A 79 1.75 10.45 -3.93
C CYS A 79 2.39 11.75 -4.44
N ASP A 80 2.83 12.62 -3.53
CA ASP A 80 3.47 13.88 -3.85
C ASP A 80 4.81 13.66 -4.58
N ASP A 81 5.63 12.72 -4.10
CA ASP A 81 6.91 12.35 -4.72
C ASP A 81 6.73 11.77 -6.13
N ILE A 82 5.71 10.93 -6.34
CA ILE A 82 5.39 10.40 -7.67
C ILE A 82 4.96 11.53 -8.63
N ASN A 83 4.17 12.49 -8.14
CA ASN A 83 3.78 13.65 -8.94
C ASN A 83 4.99 14.53 -9.32
N GLN A 84 5.94 14.70 -8.38
CA GLN A 84 7.18 15.41 -8.64
C GLN A 84 8.08 14.66 -9.63
N LEU A 85 8.16 13.33 -9.55
CA LEU A 85 8.87 12.50 -10.53
C LEU A 85 8.30 12.66 -11.93
N ASN A 86 6.98 12.68 -12.10
CA ASN A 86 6.36 12.88 -13.41
C ASN A 86 6.59 14.29 -14.00
N THR A 87 6.94 15.26 -13.15
CA THR A 87 7.26 16.63 -13.57
C THR A 87 8.74 16.77 -13.95
N SER A 88 9.62 16.11 -13.17
CA SER A 88 11.08 16.18 -13.34
C SER A 88 11.63 15.14 -14.33
N ARG A 89 10.88 14.06 -14.56
CA ARG A 89 11.22 12.96 -15.48
C ARG A 89 10.03 12.72 -16.41
N SER A 90 10.28 12.17 -17.59
CA SER A 90 9.25 11.76 -18.57
C SER A 90 8.43 10.53 -18.13
N TRP A 91 8.33 10.29 -16.82
CA TRP A 91 7.51 9.23 -16.26
C TRP A 91 6.03 9.61 -16.36
N THR A 92 5.17 8.60 -16.48
CA THR A 92 3.72 8.80 -16.64
C THR A 92 2.92 8.04 -15.58
N LEU A 93 3.52 7.81 -14.42
CA LEU A 93 2.89 7.08 -13.32
C LEU A 93 1.63 7.82 -12.85
N VAL A 94 0.64 7.07 -12.38
CA VAL A 94 -0.54 7.66 -11.73
C VAL A 94 -0.71 7.01 -10.38
N ALA A 95 -0.53 7.80 -9.31
CA ALA A 95 -0.81 7.38 -7.94
C ALA A 95 -2.22 7.82 -7.53
N CYS A 96 -2.99 6.92 -6.92
CA CYS A 96 -4.29 7.23 -6.33
C CYS A 96 -4.57 6.33 -5.12
N ALA A 97 -5.50 6.72 -4.25
CA ALA A 97 -5.96 5.85 -3.18
C ALA A 97 -6.52 4.53 -3.76
N SER A 98 -6.13 3.40 -3.15
CA SER A 98 -6.68 2.08 -3.49
C SER A 98 -8.11 1.91 -2.95
N ASN A 99 -8.85 0.95 -3.51
CA ASN A 99 -10.15 0.55 -2.99
C ASN A 99 -10.06 -0.31 -1.73
N VAL A 100 -8.92 -0.99 -1.53
CA VAL A 100 -8.61 -1.78 -0.34
C VAL A 100 -7.57 -1.01 0.44
N GLN A 101 -7.85 -0.75 1.72
CA GLN A 101 -7.04 0.10 2.59
C GLN A 101 -6.55 -0.70 3.80
N SER A 102 -5.34 -0.40 4.27
CA SER A 102 -4.66 -1.04 5.41
C SER A 102 -4.08 -2.43 5.14
N LEU A 103 -3.02 -2.80 5.87
CA LEU A 103 -2.27 -4.04 5.71
C LEU A 103 -3.14 -5.30 5.80
N SER A 104 -3.92 -5.44 6.88
CA SER A 104 -4.74 -6.64 7.14
C SER A 104 -5.77 -6.90 6.03
N PHE A 105 -6.46 -5.87 5.55
CA PHE A 105 -7.43 -6.01 4.47
C PHE A 105 -6.76 -6.29 3.12
N ASN A 106 -5.60 -5.71 2.82
CA ASN A 106 -4.85 -6.03 1.60
C ASN A 106 -4.38 -7.50 1.60
N MET A 107 -3.87 -7.99 2.73
CA MET A 107 -3.50 -9.40 2.89
C MET A 107 -4.72 -10.31 2.75
N ALA A 108 -5.82 -9.99 3.45
CA ALA A 108 -7.06 -10.76 3.39
C ALA A 108 -7.66 -10.79 1.98
N TYR A 109 -7.66 -9.66 1.27
CA TYR A 109 -8.08 -9.55 -0.13
C TYR A 109 -7.29 -10.51 -1.02
N TYR A 110 -5.97 -10.53 -0.86
CA TYR A 110 -5.09 -11.39 -1.65
C TYR A 110 -5.46 -12.86 -1.45
N VAL A 111 -5.52 -13.35 -0.21
CA VAL A 111 -5.84 -14.77 0.05
C VAL A 111 -7.30 -15.12 -0.27
N ALA A 112 -8.24 -14.19 -0.15
CA ALA A 112 -9.63 -14.42 -0.57
C ALA A 112 -9.75 -14.54 -2.10
N ARG A 113 -8.87 -13.86 -2.85
CA ARG A 113 -8.87 -13.87 -4.32
C ARG A 113 -8.11 -15.05 -4.91
N PHE A 114 -6.95 -15.39 -4.36
CA PHE A 114 -6.01 -16.36 -4.94
C PHE A 114 -5.87 -17.66 -4.14
N GLY A 115 -6.29 -17.67 -2.88
CA GLY A 115 -6.15 -18.80 -1.96
C GLY A 115 -4.95 -18.68 -1.04
N ARG A 116 -5.02 -19.29 0.15
CA ARG A 116 -3.91 -19.27 1.13
C ARG A 116 -2.66 -20.01 0.67
N SER A 117 -2.79 -20.97 -0.24
CA SER A 117 -1.63 -21.71 -0.77
C SER A 117 -0.69 -20.87 -1.64
N THR A 118 -1.11 -19.68 -2.08
CA THR A 118 -0.33 -18.84 -3.00
C THR A 118 0.54 -17.80 -2.29
N ILE A 119 0.55 -17.73 -0.95
CA ILE A 119 1.28 -16.69 -0.21
C ILE A 119 2.80 -16.77 -0.41
N HIS A 120 3.32 -17.94 -0.81
CA HIS A 120 4.74 -18.17 -1.12
C HIS A 120 5.04 -18.14 -2.63
N ASP A 121 4.04 -17.83 -3.47
CA ASP A 121 4.28 -17.70 -4.91
C ASP A 121 5.31 -16.58 -5.16
N PRO A 122 6.19 -16.70 -6.17
CA PRO A 122 7.19 -15.66 -6.50
C PRO A 122 6.57 -14.28 -6.79
N HIS A 123 5.31 -14.26 -7.24
CA HIS A 123 4.54 -13.06 -7.55
C HIS A 123 3.49 -12.71 -6.47
N ALA A 124 3.55 -13.35 -5.30
CA ALA A 124 2.74 -12.99 -4.15
C ALA A 124 3.17 -11.62 -3.58
N PRO A 125 2.32 -10.97 -2.76
CA PRO A 125 2.68 -9.75 -2.09
C PRO A 125 3.91 -9.91 -1.21
N TRP A 126 4.75 -8.88 -1.20
CA TRP A 126 5.84 -8.75 -0.26
C TRP A 126 5.30 -8.00 0.95
N VAL A 127 5.45 -8.62 2.13
CA VAL A 127 5.09 -8.01 3.41
C VAL A 127 6.38 -7.59 4.11
N PHE A 128 6.34 -6.43 4.77
CA PHE A 128 7.49 -5.85 5.45
C PHE A 128 7.15 -5.56 6.90
N LYS A 129 8.17 -5.67 7.75
CA LYS A 129 8.13 -5.27 9.15
C LYS A 129 9.41 -4.52 9.45
N ASP A 130 9.28 -3.31 10.00
CA ASP A 130 10.41 -2.45 10.35
C ASP A 130 11.35 -2.20 9.15
N GLY A 131 10.76 -1.99 7.97
CA GLY A 131 11.50 -1.75 6.72
C GLY A 131 12.17 -2.98 6.11
N LYS A 132 12.03 -4.17 6.70
CA LYS A 132 12.62 -5.42 6.22
C LYS A 132 11.55 -6.37 5.73
N ARG A 133 11.81 -7.08 4.62
CA ARG A 133 10.89 -8.11 4.12
C ARG A 133 10.80 -9.26 5.12
N VAL A 134 9.58 -9.69 5.43
CA VAL A 134 9.38 -10.79 6.38
C VAL A 134 9.83 -12.12 5.78
N THR A 135 10.35 -13.01 6.63
CA THR A 135 10.73 -14.37 6.24
C THR A 135 9.51 -15.23 5.91
N SER A 136 9.70 -16.36 5.23
CA SER A 136 8.59 -17.27 4.87
C SER A 136 7.80 -17.78 6.08
N SER A 137 8.47 -18.10 7.20
CA SER A 137 7.79 -18.53 8.43
C SER A 137 6.98 -17.40 9.07
N ALA A 138 7.57 -16.20 9.16
CA ALA A 138 6.87 -15.01 9.67
C ALA A 138 5.71 -14.59 8.77
N LEU A 139 5.84 -14.75 7.45
CA LEU A 139 4.79 -14.49 6.47
C LEU A 139 3.58 -15.40 6.71
N SER A 140 3.81 -16.71 6.86
CA SER A 140 2.75 -17.69 7.09
C SER A 140 1.96 -17.34 8.35
N LYS A 141 2.68 -17.06 9.44
CA LYS A 141 2.08 -16.61 10.70
C LYS A 141 1.26 -15.32 10.52
N ALA A 142 1.78 -14.33 9.80
CA ALA A 142 1.07 -13.07 9.57
C ALA A 142 -0.26 -13.26 8.80
N TYR A 143 -0.33 -14.23 7.87
CA TYR A 143 -1.59 -14.58 7.17
C TYR A 143 -2.54 -15.46 7.98
N GLU A 144 -2.02 -16.25 8.93
CA GLU A 144 -2.81 -17.02 9.91
C GLU A 144 -3.44 -16.10 10.96
N ASP A 145 -2.71 -15.08 11.39
CA ASP A 145 -3.15 -14.09 12.38
C ASP A 145 -4.20 -13.10 11.84
N ILE A 146 -4.56 -13.17 10.55
CA ILE A 146 -5.66 -12.37 9.98
C ILE A 146 -6.97 -12.75 10.69
N PRO A 147 -7.67 -11.80 11.34
CA PRO A 147 -8.92 -12.12 12.00
C PRO A 147 -9.94 -12.71 11.03
N GLN A 148 -10.65 -13.75 11.48
CA GLN A 148 -11.60 -14.49 10.64
C GLN A 148 -12.65 -13.58 9.99
N TRP A 149 -13.16 -12.58 10.73
CA TRP A 149 -14.14 -11.63 10.20
C TRP A 149 -13.59 -10.76 9.06
N VAL A 150 -12.31 -10.35 9.11
CA VAL A 150 -11.63 -9.60 8.03
C VAL A 150 -11.56 -10.46 6.77
N TYR A 151 -11.23 -11.75 6.94
CA TYR A 151 -11.16 -12.68 5.82
C TYR A 151 -12.53 -12.96 5.19
N GLU A 152 -13.58 -13.12 6.00
CA GLU A 152 -14.96 -13.28 5.51
C GLU A 152 -15.45 -12.04 4.74
N GLU A 153 -15.14 -10.85 5.25
CA GLU A 153 -15.45 -9.61 4.57
C GLU A 153 -14.71 -9.50 3.23
N ALA A 154 -13.43 -9.90 3.18
CA ALA A 154 -12.65 -9.99 1.95
C ALA A 154 -13.31 -10.92 0.92
N GLN A 155 -13.78 -12.10 1.37
CA GLN A 155 -14.48 -13.05 0.52
C GLN A 155 -15.77 -12.46 -0.06
N ASN A 156 -16.55 -11.76 0.76
CA ASN A 156 -17.77 -11.08 0.32
C ASN A 156 -17.46 -9.97 -0.69
N PHE A 157 -16.41 -9.18 -0.46
CA PHE A 157 -15.96 -8.16 -1.41
C PHE A 157 -15.53 -8.76 -2.76
N VAL A 158 -14.73 -9.84 -2.76
CA VAL A 158 -14.32 -10.56 -3.97
C VAL A 158 -15.53 -11.16 -4.71
N ARG A 159 -16.52 -11.70 -3.98
CA ARG A 159 -17.79 -12.19 -4.57
C ARG A 159 -18.56 -11.05 -5.24
N ALA A 160 -18.68 -9.89 -4.59
CA ALA A 160 -19.35 -8.72 -5.13
C ALA A 160 -18.66 -8.19 -6.40
N GLU A 161 -17.33 -8.12 -6.43
CA GLU A 161 -16.56 -7.78 -7.65
C GLU A 161 -16.85 -8.74 -8.81
N LYS A 162 -16.99 -10.04 -8.53
CA LYS A 162 -17.31 -11.06 -9.54
C LYS A 162 -18.76 -10.94 -10.02
N ALA A 163 -19.70 -10.71 -9.10
CA ALA A 163 -21.13 -10.54 -9.42
C ALA A 163 -21.43 -9.28 -10.25
N GLY A 164 -20.63 -8.22 -10.07
CA GLY A 164 -20.70 -7.00 -10.89
C GLY A 164 -20.34 -7.18 -12.37
N LYS A 165 -19.89 -8.38 -12.78
CA LYS A 165 -19.68 -8.76 -14.19
C LYS A 165 -21.03 -9.18 -14.82
N SER A 166 -21.98 -8.26 -14.91
CA SER A 166 -23.28 -8.52 -15.54
C SER A 166 -23.15 -8.71 -17.05
N SER A 167 -23.94 -9.64 -17.58
CA SER A 167 -24.12 -10.00 -18.99
C SER A 167 -24.71 -8.89 -19.88
N LYS A 168 -25.09 -7.73 -19.32
CA LYS A 168 -25.69 -6.58 -20.05
C LYS A 168 -24.75 -5.38 -20.27
N GLY A 169 -23.45 -5.60 -20.44
CA GLY A 169 -22.53 -4.59 -21.01
C GLY A 169 -22.14 -3.39 -20.13
N PHE A 170 -22.82 -3.14 -19.01
CA PHE A 170 -22.40 -2.10 -18.06
C PHE A 170 -21.46 -2.70 -17.00
N ARG A 171 -20.15 -2.61 -17.25
CA ARG A 171 -19.14 -2.91 -16.22
C ARG A 171 -19.31 -1.87 -15.12
N ARG A 172 -19.79 -2.24 -13.92
CA ARG A 172 -19.50 -1.42 -12.73
C ARG A 172 -17.99 -1.24 -12.70
N ARG A 173 -17.50 0.00 -12.80
CA ARG A 173 -16.06 0.23 -12.73
C ARG A 173 -15.67 -0.16 -11.32
N THR A 174 -14.55 -0.86 -11.15
CA THR A 174 -14.03 -1.23 -9.82
C THR A 174 -13.94 0.02 -8.92
N ARG A 175 -13.80 1.22 -9.51
CA ARG A 175 -13.91 2.55 -8.86
C ARG A 175 -15.14 2.74 -7.95
N ASP A 176 -16.25 2.04 -8.19
CA ASP A 176 -17.50 2.22 -7.44
C ASP A 176 -17.56 1.34 -6.18
N LEU A 177 -16.62 0.39 -6.03
CA LEU A 177 -16.51 -0.50 -4.89
C LEU A 177 -15.33 -0.05 -4.02
N ASN A 178 -15.58 0.92 -3.15
CA ASN A 178 -14.67 1.20 -2.05
C ASN A 178 -14.91 0.16 -0.95
N TRP A 179 -13.88 -0.59 -0.57
CA TRP A 179 -14.00 -1.43 0.62
C TRP A 179 -13.92 -0.51 1.85
N LYS A 180 -15.08 -0.27 2.46
CA LYS A 180 -15.19 0.32 3.79
C LYS A 180 -15.45 -0.83 4.76
N PRO A 181 -14.44 -1.27 5.53
CA PRO A 181 -14.68 -2.23 6.59
C PRO A 181 -15.82 -1.75 7.47
N MET A 182 -16.69 -2.65 7.92
CA MET A 182 -17.63 -2.27 8.98
C MET A 182 -16.81 -1.88 10.22
N ASP A 183 -16.97 -0.64 10.69
CA ASP A 183 -16.40 -0.25 11.97
C ASP A 183 -16.95 -1.21 13.04
N SER A 184 -16.05 -1.84 13.78
CA SER A 184 -16.38 -2.74 14.89
C SER A 184 -17.16 -2.06 16.03
N SER A 185 -17.42 -0.75 15.93
CA SER A 185 -18.22 0.04 16.86
C SER A 185 -19.75 -0.10 16.68
N ASN A 186 -20.25 -0.64 15.56
CA ASN A 186 -21.70 -0.76 15.32
C ASN A 186 -22.28 -2.16 15.63
N GLY A 187 -21.53 -3.04 16.29
CA GLY A 187 -21.98 -4.37 16.71
C GLY A 187 -22.67 -4.43 18.08
N ALA A 188 -22.67 -3.35 18.86
CA ALA A 188 -23.42 -3.27 20.10
C ALA A 188 -24.86 -2.82 19.80
N GLN A 189 -25.77 -3.78 19.80
CA GLN A 189 -27.21 -3.55 19.76
C GLN A 189 -27.59 -2.51 20.83
N SER A 190 -28.25 -1.44 20.40
CA SER A 190 -29.01 -0.55 21.27
C SER A 190 -30.21 -1.31 21.84
N ALA A 191 -29.98 -2.07 22.90
CA ALA A 191 -31.01 -2.35 23.89
C ALA A 191 -31.06 -1.12 24.80
N GLY A 192 -32.14 -0.36 24.68
CA GLY A 192 -32.30 0.91 25.39
C GLY A 192 -32.28 0.74 26.89
N LEU A 193 -31.61 1.69 27.56
CA LEU A 193 -32.08 2.27 28.80
C LEU A 193 -31.70 3.74 28.75
N ASP A 194 -32.74 4.59 28.73
CA ASP A 194 -32.70 5.96 29.27
C ASP A 194 -31.93 5.96 30.59
N HIS A 195 -31.17 7.01 30.87
CA HIS A 195 -31.25 7.83 32.07
C HIS A 195 -30.30 9.01 31.92
N GLY A 196 -30.75 10.16 32.42
CA GLY A 196 -30.15 11.45 32.16
C GLY A 196 -28.86 11.73 32.93
N ASP A 197 -28.24 12.79 32.43
CA ASP A 197 -27.80 13.95 33.20
C ASP A 197 -26.31 14.09 33.58
N SER A 198 -25.88 15.34 33.33
CA SER A 198 -24.88 16.19 33.97
C SER A 198 -23.42 15.75 34.17
N GLY A 199 -22.50 16.66 33.76
CA GLY A 199 -21.34 17.00 34.59
C GLY A 199 -19.95 17.08 33.96
N CYS A 200 -19.58 18.28 33.50
CA CYS A 200 -18.37 19.08 33.81
C CYS A 200 -17.01 18.42 34.23
N GLY A 201 -15.91 18.96 33.66
CA GLY A 201 -14.59 19.13 34.34
C GLY A 201 -13.39 18.46 33.64
N SER A 202 -12.58 19.17 32.83
CA SER A 202 -11.32 19.87 33.20
C SER A 202 -10.17 18.93 33.62
N ILE A 203 -9.08 18.79 32.83
CA ILE A 203 -7.77 19.51 32.91
C ILE A 203 -6.64 18.56 33.39
N CYS A 204 -5.48 18.67 32.72
CA CYS A 204 -4.09 18.26 33.04
C CYS A 204 -3.81 16.75 33.29
N ASP A 205 -2.60 16.21 33.15
CA ASP A 205 -1.27 16.80 33.02
C ASP A 205 -0.30 15.81 32.35
N SER A 206 0.78 16.43 31.93
CA SER A 206 2.02 16.03 31.31
C SER A 206 2.89 15.09 32.16
N SER A 207 3.74 14.37 31.42
CA SER A 207 5.11 13.98 31.79
C SER A 207 5.33 12.70 32.61
N ARG A 208 6.04 11.75 31.97
CA ARG A 208 7.40 11.28 32.31
C ARG A 208 7.53 9.80 31.95
N PHE A 209 8.47 9.47 31.07
CA PHE A 209 9.41 8.39 31.37
C PHE A 209 10.72 8.62 30.62
N SER A 210 11.81 8.56 31.39
CA SER A 210 13.17 8.84 30.98
C SER A 210 13.88 7.59 30.44
N SER A 211 14.74 7.83 29.45
CA SER A 211 16.06 7.23 29.20
C SER A 211 16.34 5.80 29.66
N SER A 212 16.69 4.95 28.69
CA SER A 212 17.87 4.08 28.83
C SER A 212 18.61 3.95 27.50
N SER A 213 19.93 3.97 27.64
CA SER A 213 20.98 3.93 26.62
C SER A 213 21.11 2.58 25.93
N VAL A 214 21.28 2.55 24.60
CA VAL A 214 21.99 1.46 23.92
C VAL A 214 22.78 2.03 22.73
N SER A 215 24.10 1.87 22.88
CA SER A 215 25.21 1.68 21.94
C SER A 215 25.20 2.27 20.53
N ASP A 216 26.31 2.96 20.24
CA ASP A 216 26.79 3.37 18.92
C ASP A 216 26.99 2.19 17.98
N ASP A 217 26.15 2.10 16.95
CA ASP A 217 26.42 1.35 15.73
C ASP A 217 26.37 2.30 14.54
N ILE A 218 27.33 2.11 13.64
CA ILE A 218 27.69 2.97 12.50
C ILE A 218 26.46 3.32 11.65
N ILE A 219 25.95 4.54 11.84
CA ILE A 219 24.94 5.14 10.96
C ILE A 219 25.66 5.65 9.72
N VAL A 220 25.55 4.95 8.58
CA VAL A 220 25.76 5.58 7.28
C VAL A 220 24.58 6.52 7.06
N ARG A 221 24.74 7.77 7.50
CA ARG A 221 23.80 8.85 7.17
C ARG A 221 23.95 9.12 5.68
N CYS A 222 23.01 8.64 4.86
CA CYS A 222 22.83 9.19 3.53
C CYS A 222 22.29 10.62 3.70
N HIS A 223 23.20 11.59 3.58
CA HIS A 223 22.90 13.02 3.57
C HIS A 223 21.94 13.32 2.40
N PRO A 224 20.84 14.07 2.60
CA PRO A 224 19.86 14.36 1.55
C PRO A 224 20.37 15.28 0.43
N ASP A 225 21.66 15.66 0.42
CA ASP A 225 22.25 16.59 -0.57
C ASP A 225 23.27 15.95 -1.52
N LEU A 226 23.38 14.62 -1.53
CA LEU A 226 24.18 13.89 -2.50
C LEU A 226 23.29 12.91 -3.24
N LEU A 227 22.58 13.39 -4.27
CA LEU A 227 22.24 12.65 -5.50
C LEU A 227 21.41 13.51 -6.45
N LEU A 228 22.05 14.57 -6.96
CA LEU A 228 21.52 15.40 -8.04
C LEU A 228 22.37 15.18 -9.30
N GLN A 229 22.45 13.93 -9.78
CA GLN A 229 22.87 13.63 -11.15
C GLN A 229 22.09 12.43 -11.71
N ALA A 230 21.55 12.62 -12.92
CA ALA A 230 20.60 11.73 -13.59
C ALA A 230 21.12 10.32 -13.91
N GLY A 231 22.44 10.07 -13.82
CA GLY A 231 23.05 8.77 -14.18
C GLY A 231 23.08 7.73 -13.06
N LEU A 232 23.04 8.13 -11.79
CA LEU A 232 23.27 7.19 -10.69
C LEU A 232 22.07 6.27 -10.41
N VAL A 233 20.84 6.68 -10.75
CA VAL A 233 19.67 5.81 -10.56
C VAL A 233 19.59 4.72 -11.62
N GLU A 234 19.92 5.01 -12.89
CA GLU A 234 20.04 3.98 -13.93
C GLU A 234 21.20 3.03 -13.62
N GLN A 235 22.36 3.57 -13.20
CA GLN A 235 23.50 2.76 -12.78
C GLN A 235 23.23 1.93 -11.52
N LEU A 236 22.50 2.44 -10.52
CA LEU A 236 22.15 1.68 -9.31
C LEU A 236 21.05 0.64 -9.60
N LEU A 237 20.11 0.91 -10.51
CA LEU A 237 19.11 -0.06 -10.98
C LEU A 237 19.73 -1.17 -11.83
N GLU A 238 20.83 -0.90 -12.53
CA GLU A 238 21.62 -1.90 -13.26
C GLU A 238 22.60 -2.67 -12.35
N GLN A 239 23.26 -2.00 -11.40
CA GLN A 239 24.29 -2.63 -10.54
C GLN A 239 23.73 -3.39 -9.32
N HIS A 240 22.57 -3.04 -8.78
CA HIS A 240 22.00 -3.71 -7.59
C HIS A 240 20.90 -4.74 -7.90
N GLY A 241 20.69 -5.09 -9.17
CA GLY A 241 19.80 -6.18 -9.59
C GLY A 241 20.23 -7.58 -9.11
N GLU A 242 21.47 -7.76 -8.65
CA GLU A 242 22.02 -9.06 -8.27
C GLU A 242 22.29 -9.25 -6.76
N LEU A 243 22.16 -8.22 -5.91
CA LEU A 243 22.63 -8.28 -4.51
C LEU A 243 21.55 -8.47 -3.43
N LEU A 244 20.33 -8.89 -3.78
CA LEU A 244 19.26 -9.19 -2.80
C LEU A 244 18.78 -10.65 -2.83
N ILE A 245 19.67 -11.58 -3.16
CA ILE A 245 19.50 -13.01 -2.87
C ILE A 245 20.71 -13.50 -2.07
N SER A 246 20.72 -13.22 -0.77
CA SER A 246 21.46 -13.98 0.23
C SER A 246 20.91 -13.62 1.60
N CYS A 247 20.56 -14.66 2.37
CA CYS A 247 20.03 -14.72 3.74
C CYS A 247 18.50 -14.73 3.86
#